data_AF-A0A6P0NJ11-F1
#
_entry.id   AF-A0A6P0NJ11-F1
#
_cell.length_a   1.000
_cell.length_b   1.000
_cell.length_c   1.000
_cell.angle_alpha   90.00
_cell.angle_beta   90.00
_cell.angle_gamma   90.00
#
_symmetry.space_group_name_H-M   'P 1'
#
loop_
_entity.id
_entity.type
_entity.pdbx_description
1 polymer ?
#
loop_
_entity_poly.entity_id
_entity_poly.type
_entity_poly.pdbx_seq_one_letter_code
_entity_poly.pdbx_strand_id
1 'polypeptide(L)' 'GREILVLDEATSALDAETERLVSDAINSLAGSKTLIIIAHRLSTIENCDRVYLLERGSVVKSGTVKEVVPAI' A
#
# COMPACT_ATOMS: atom_id res chain seq x y z
N GLY A 1 -9.89 -14.15 -15.40
CA GLY A 1 -10.17 -12.96 -14.55
C GLY A 1 -8.86 -12.41 -14.04
N ARG A 2 -8.79 -11.13 -13.66
CA ARG A 2 -7.59 -10.61 -12.97
C ARG A 2 -7.47 -11.27 -11.59
N GLU A 3 -6.27 -11.72 -11.25
CA GLU A 3 -5.97 -12.26 -9.93
C GLU A 3 -5.91 -11.13 -8.89
N ILE A 4 -6.40 -11.40 -7.68
CA ILE A 4 -6.34 -10.48 -6.54
C ILE A 4 -5.25 -10.98 -5.61
N LEU A 5 -4.30 -10.11 -5.27
CA LEU A 5 -3.27 -10.36 -4.27
C LEU A 5 -3.51 -9.45 -3.07
N VAL A 6 -3.57 -10.05 -1.89
CA VAL A 6 -3.70 -9.31 -0.62
C VAL A 6 -2.38 -9.43 0.12
N LEU A 7 -1.77 -8.30 0.43
CA LEU A 7 -0.51 -8.19 1.15
C LEU A 7 -0.75 -7.52 2.51
N ASP A 8 -0.20 -8.10 3.56
CA ASP A 8 -0.20 -7.53 4.90
C ASP A 8 1.22 -7.07 5.23
N GLU A 9 1.41 -5.81 5.60
CA GLU A 9 2.71 -5.20 5.89
C GLU A 9 3.26 -5.68 7.24
N ALA A 10 3.59 -6.97 7.33
CA ALA A 10 4.40 -7.56 8.40
C ALA A 10 5.91 -7.36 8.13
N THR A 11 6.30 -6.24 7.54
CA THR A 11 7.68 -5.93 7.08
C THR A 11 8.44 -5.00 8.04
N SER A 12 7.92 -4.77 9.24
CA SER A 12 8.54 -3.88 10.24
C SER A 12 9.94 -4.29 10.70
N ALA A 13 10.40 -5.51 10.36
CA ALA A 13 11.72 -6.03 10.67
C ALA A 13 12.70 -6.07 9.47
N LEU A 14 12.29 -5.57 8.30
CA LEU A 14 13.15 -5.52 7.12
C LEU A 14 14.05 -4.27 7.17
N ASP A 15 15.29 -4.43 6.70
CA ASP A 15 16.21 -3.32 6.45
C ASP A 15 15.82 -2.57 5.15
N ALA A 16 16.40 -1.39 4.95
CA ALA A 16 16.06 -0.49 3.84
C ALA A 16 16.31 -1.09 2.43
N GLU A 17 17.29 -1.99 2.26
CA GLU A 17 17.53 -2.64 0.97
C GLU A 17 16.41 -3.65 0.68
N THR A 18 16.07 -4.47 1.67
CA THR A 18 15.00 -5.46 1.53
C THR A 18 13.64 -4.78 1.31
N GLU A 19 13.35 -3.65 1.96
CA GLU A 19 12.15 -2.85 1.71
C GLU A 19 12.04 -2.38 0.25
N ARG A 20 13.16 -1.93 -0.31
CA ARG A 20 13.21 -1.48 -1.71
C ARG A 20 12.93 -2.62 -2.67
N LEU A 21 13.54 -3.79 -2.45
CA LEU A 21 13.32 -4.97 -3.29
C LEU A 21 11.85 -5.43 -3.25
N VAL A 22 11.22 -5.42 -2.08
CA VAL A 22 9.79 -5.74 -1.94
C VAL A 22 8.93 -4.71 -2.68
N SER A 23 9.25 -3.43 -2.55
CA SER A 23 8.53 -2.35 -3.24
C SER A 23 8.65 -2.48 -4.77
N ASP A 24 9.84 -2.77 -5.29
CA ASP A 24 10.09 -2.99 -6.71
C ASP A 24 9.30 -4.20 -7.23
N ALA A 25 9.24 -5.29 -6.45
CA ALA A 25 8.45 -6.46 -6.78
C ALA A 25 6.95 -6.14 -6.84
N ILE A 26 6.40 -5.42 -5.85
CA ILE A 26 5.00 -4.98 -5.83
C ILE A 26 4.70 -4.09 -7.04
N ASN A 27 5.58 -3.13 -7.33
CA ASN A 27 5.44 -2.24 -8.48
C ASN A 27 5.47 -3.01 -9.81
N SER A 28 6.27 -4.07 -9.93
CA SER A 28 6.29 -4.92 -11.14
C SER A 28 4.98 -5.68 -11.38
N LEU A 29 4.20 -5.92 -10.32
CA LEU A 29 2.90 -6.60 -10.41
C LEU A 29 1.77 -5.64 -10.76
N ALA A 30 1.95 -4.33 -10.53
CA ALA A 30 0.97 -3.31 -10.84
C ALA A 30 0.54 -3.36 -12.31
N GLY A 31 -0.76 -3.17 -12.57
CA GLY A 31 -1.35 -3.24 -13.92
C GLY A 31 -1.65 -4.66 -14.43
N SER A 32 -0.90 -5.67 -13.98
CA SER A 32 -1.14 -7.08 -14.31
C SER A 32 -2.11 -7.76 -13.32
N LYS A 33 -2.10 -7.32 -12.06
CA LYS A 33 -2.93 -7.87 -10.96
C LYS A 33 -3.68 -6.75 -10.23
N THR A 34 -4.72 -7.12 -9.49
CA THR A 34 -5.34 -6.23 -8.50
C THR A 34 -4.66 -6.45 -7.16
N LEU A 35 -4.11 -5.40 -6.59
CA LEU A 35 -3.36 -5.44 -5.33
C LEU A 35 -4.21 -4.78 -4.22
N ILE A 36 -4.29 -5.45 -3.07
CA ILE A 36 -4.81 -4.87 -1.83
C ILE A 36 -3.70 -4.96 -0.81
N ILE A 37 -3.22 -3.82 -0.32
CA ILE A 37 -2.07 -3.75 0.58
C ILE A 37 -2.52 -3.09 1.88
N ILE A 38 -2.34 -3.79 2.99
CA ILE A 38 -2.48 -3.21 4.34
C ILE A 38 -1.13 -2.62 4.68
N ALA A 39 -1.06 -1.30 4.86
CA ALA A 39 0.20 -0.60 5.02
C ALA A 39 0.22 0.31 6.27
N HIS A 40 1.35 0.32 6.95
CA HIS A 40 1.74 1.18 8.06
C HIS A 40 2.82 2.21 7.65
N ARG A 41 3.45 2.06 6.48
CA ARG A 41 4.47 2.99 5.97
C ARG A 41 3.95 3.84 4.82
N LEU A 42 4.36 5.11 4.79
CA LEU A 42 4.00 6.05 3.73
C LEU A 42 4.58 5.62 2.38
N SER A 43 5.84 5.18 2.35
CA SER A 43 6.52 4.70 1.14
C SER A 43 5.79 3.57 0.43
N THR A 44 5.13 2.68 1.19
CA THR A 44 4.35 1.55 0.67
C THR A 44 3.09 2.02 -0.05
N ILE A 45 2.46 3.11 0.41
CA ILE A 45 1.21 3.63 -0.18
C ILE A 45 1.43 4.67 -1.27
N GLU A 46 2.63 5.26 -1.41
CA GLU A 46 2.94 6.34 -2.37
C GLU A 46 2.51 6.04 -3.81
N ASN A 47 2.65 4.78 -4.25
CA ASN A 47 2.34 4.35 -5.60
C ASN A 47 0.96 3.70 -5.75
N CYS A 48 0.12 3.71 -4.71
CA CYS A 48 -1.21 3.12 -4.77
C CYS A 48 -2.17 4.00 -5.59
N ASP A 49 -2.97 3.37 -6.45
CA ASP A 49 -4.02 4.04 -7.22
C ASP A 49 -5.06 4.70 -6.29
N ARG A 50 -5.36 4.06 -5.16
CA ARG A 50 -6.31 4.56 -4.15
C ARG A 50 -5.95 4.05 -2.76
N VAL A 51 -6.13 4.91 -1.76
CA VAL A 51 -5.90 4.63 -0.34
C VAL A 51 -7.23 4.69 0.41
N TYR A 52 -7.39 3.81 1.41
CA TYR A 52 -8.50 3.81 2.35
C TYR A 52 -7.94 3.91 3.77
N LEU A 53 -8.37 4.93 4.53
CA LEU A 53 -8.04 5.07 5.94
C LEU A 53 -9.13 4.42 6.79
N LEU A 54 -8.75 3.43 7.59
CA LEU A 54 -9.63 2.75 8.52
C LEU A 54 -9.40 3.26 9.95
N GLU A 55 -10.47 3.65 10.63
CA GLU A 55 -10.47 3.93 12.06
C GLU A 55 -11.67 3.25 12.72
N ARG A 56 -11.45 2.59 13.86
CA ARG A 56 -12.50 1.93 14.66
C ARG A 56 -13.40 1.00 13.83
N GLY A 57 -12.83 0.28 12.87
CA GLY A 57 -13.54 -0.66 12.00
C GLY A 57 -14.37 -0.02 10.88
N SER A 58 -14.20 1.28 10.62
CA SER A 58 -14.89 2.00 9.53
C SER A 58 -13.91 2.74 8.64
N VAL A 59 -14.22 2.85 7.35
CA VAL A 59 -13.46 3.70 6.41
C VAL A 59 -13.86 5.15 6.68
N VAL A 60 -12.95 5.93 7.24
CA VAL A 60 -13.17 7.35 7.54
C VAL A 60 -12.75 8.26 6.39
N LYS A 61 -11.89 7.78 5.49
CA LYS A 61 -11.39 8.54 4.34
C LYS A 61 -10.97 7.62 3.20
N SER A 62 -11.15 8.08 1.96
CA SER A 62 -10.62 7.39 0.78
C SER A 62 -10.32 8.37 -0.35
N GLY A 63 -9.31 8.06 -1.15
CA GLY A 63 -8.85 8.94 -2.23
C GLY A 63 -7.43 8.60 -2.66
N THR A 64 -6.79 9.49 -3.38
CA THR A 64 -5.34 9.46 -3.62
C THR A 64 -4.57 9.61 -2.30
N VAL A 65 -3.28 9.24 -2.30
CA VAL A 65 -2.41 9.39 -1.11
C VAL A 65 -2.46 10.82 -0.56
N LYS A 66 -2.36 11.83 -1.44
CA LYS A 66 -2.39 13.25 -1.07
C LYS A 66 -3.72 13.70 -0.49
N GLU A 67 -4.82 13.11 -0.95
CA GLU A 67 -6.13 13.41 -0.41
C GLU A 67 -6.30 12.79 0.97
N VAL A 68 -5.76 11.59 1.21
CA VAL A 68 -5.99 10.81 2.44
C VAL A 68 -5.01 11.20 3.54
N VAL A 69 -3.71 11.23 3.25
CA VAL A 69 -2.63 11.54 4.20
C VAL A 69 -2.50 13.07 4.35
N PRO A 70 -2.52 13.63 5.57
CA PRO A 70 -2.29 15.05 5.79
C PRO A 70 -0.91 15.49 5.24
N ALA A 71 -0.80 16.71 4.73
CA ALA A 71 0.50 17.29 4.41
C ALA A 71 1.34 17.36 5.70
N ILE A 72 2.52 16.75 5.67
CA ILE A 72 3.53 16.79 6.74
C ILE A 72 4.34 18.07 6.59
#